data_AF-A0A7K2LYD7-F1
#
_entry.id   AF-A0A7K2LYD7-F1
#
_cell.length_a   1.000
_cell.length_b   1.000
_cell.length_c   1.000
_cell.angle_alpha   90.00
_cell.angle_beta   90.00
_cell.angle_gamma   90.00
#
_symmetry.space_group_name_H-M   'P 1'
#
loop_
_entity.id
_entity.type
_entity.pdbx_description
1 polymer ?
#
loop_
_entity_poly.entity_id
_entity_poly.type
_entity_poly.pdbx_seq_one_letter_code
_entity_poly.pdbx_strand_id
1 'polypeptide(L)'
;GLGGRGGVLGRAGSTRGLSGGGSAGEPIRAEGDQFMADLRELHEAREDAESAQGAVTVRWAYEILGPAVAGALVLVILLVIG
;
A
#
# COMPACT_ATOMS: atom_id res chain seq x y z
N GLY A 1 -57.03 20.92 -16.66
CA GLY A 1 -55.94 19.91 -16.66
C GLY A 1 -54.81 20.41 -17.53
N LEU A 2 -53.67 20.76 -16.93
CA LEU A 2 -52.46 21.21 -17.61
C LEU A 2 -51.29 20.53 -16.90
N GLY A 3 -50.82 19.39 -17.43
CA GLY A 3 -49.67 18.64 -16.93
C GLY A 3 -48.46 18.91 -17.81
N GLY A 4 -47.61 19.85 -17.40
CA GLY A 4 -46.31 20.13 -18.01
C GLY A 4 -45.27 19.12 -17.55
N ARG A 5 -44.69 18.39 -18.50
CA ARG A 5 -43.65 17.37 -18.31
C ARG A 5 -42.32 18.02 -17.94
N GLY A 6 -41.85 17.78 -16.71
CA GLY A 6 -40.53 18.19 -16.24
C GLY A 6 -39.46 17.10 -16.46
N GLY A 7 -38.40 17.46 -17.17
CA GLY A 7 -37.02 17.08 -16.85
C GLY A 7 -36.56 15.64 -17.14
N VAL A 8 -36.19 15.36 -18.39
CA VAL A 8 -35.12 14.38 -18.68
C VAL A 8 -33.79 15.05 -18.36
N LEU A 9 -33.30 14.84 -17.14
CA LEU A 9 -31.91 15.04 -16.75
C LEU A 9 -31.47 13.74 -16.06
N GLY A 10 -31.23 12.72 -16.90
CA GLY A 10 -30.50 11.51 -16.53
C GLY A 10 -29.06 11.90 -16.20
N ARG A 11 -28.88 12.33 -14.96
CA ARG A 11 -27.62 12.78 -14.38
C ARG A 11 -26.67 11.59 -14.22
N ALA A 12 -25.49 11.81 -14.75
CA ALA A 12 -24.21 11.22 -14.37
C ALA A 12 -24.09 9.71 -14.54
N GLY A 13 -23.23 9.35 -15.50
CA GLY A 13 -22.62 8.03 -15.54
C GLY A 13 -22.06 7.68 -14.17
N SER A 14 -22.48 6.50 -13.72
CA SER A 14 -21.84 5.76 -12.65
C SER A 14 -20.37 5.59 -13.00
N THR A 15 -19.53 6.53 -12.59
CA THR A 15 -18.13 6.22 -12.28
C THR A 15 -18.20 5.30 -11.09
N ARG A 16 -18.34 4.01 -11.42
CA ARG A 16 -18.15 2.87 -10.55
C ARG A 16 -16.82 3.15 -9.85
N GLY A 17 -16.93 3.70 -8.64
CA GLY A 17 -15.79 4.01 -7.81
C GLY A 17 -14.93 2.77 -7.77
N LEU A 18 -13.64 2.97 -7.98
CA LEU A 18 -12.61 1.99 -7.69
C LEU A 18 -12.92 1.45 -6.30
N SER A 19 -13.47 0.24 -6.26
CA SER A 19 -13.85 -0.45 -5.05
C SER A 19 -12.57 -0.88 -4.35
N GLY A 20 -11.95 0.05 -3.62
CA GLY A 20 -11.13 -0.29 -2.47
C GLY A 20 -12.08 -0.83 -1.42
N GLY A 21 -12.03 -2.14 -1.18
CA GLY A 21 -12.95 -2.92 -0.35
C GLY A 21 -12.83 -2.63 1.14
N GLY A 22 -13.00 -1.39 1.57
CA GLY A 22 -13.28 -1.06 2.96
C GLY A 22 -14.78 -1.18 3.21
N SER A 23 -15.24 -2.32 3.71
CA SER A 23 -16.62 -2.47 4.20
C SER A 23 -16.89 -1.40 5.25
N ALA A 24 -18.02 -0.69 5.15
CA ALA A 24 -18.38 0.50 5.92
C ALA A 24 -18.61 0.27 7.44
N GLY A 25 -18.03 -0.78 8.02
CA GLY A 25 -18.08 -1.10 9.44
C GLY A 25 -16.84 -1.84 9.97
N GLU A 26 -15.76 -1.96 9.18
CA GLU A 26 -14.53 -2.59 9.67
C GLU A 26 -13.77 -1.64 10.62
N PRO A 27 -13.32 -2.12 11.79
CA PRO A 27 -12.48 -1.33 12.69
C PRO A 27 -11.28 -0.77 11.93
N ILE A 28 -10.98 0.52 12.10
CA ILE A 28 -9.82 1.16 11.48
C ILE A 28 -8.56 0.43 11.99
N ARG A 29 -8.02 -0.48 11.17
CA ARG A 29 -6.73 -1.13 11.41
C ARG A 29 -5.60 -0.15 11.14
N ALA A 30 -4.46 -0.36 11.80
CA ALA A 30 -3.24 0.35 11.45
C ALA A 30 -2.92 0.11 9.97
N GLU A 31 -2.40 1.14 9.29
CA GLU A 31 -2.08 1.06 7.85
C GLU A 31 -1.18 -0.15 7.53
N GLY A 32 -0.24 -0.47 8.42
CA GLY A 32 0.61 -1.66 8.33
C GLY A 32 -0.17 -2.98 8.32
N ASP A 33 -1.21 -3.10 9.15
CA ASP A 33 -2.04 -4.31 9.20
C ASP A 33 -2.91 -4.46 7.95
N GLN A 34 -3.35 -3.34 7.37
CA GLN A 34 -4.08 -3.33 6.09
C GLN A 34 -3.18 -3.84 4.96
N PHE A 35 -1.94 -3.34 4.86
CA PHE A 35 -1.00 -3.84 3.85
C PHE A 35 -0.72 -5.33 3.99
N MET A 36 -0.61 -5.85 5.22
CA MET A 36 -0.41 -7.28 5.44
C MET A 36 -1.61 -8.13 4.99
N ALA A 37 -2.84 -7.61 5.15
CA ALA A 37 -4.05 -8.27 4.65
C ALA A 37 -4.06 -8.30 3.11
N ASP A 38 -3.77 -7.18 2.46
CA ASP A 38 -3.75 -7.07 0.99
C ASP A 38 -2.66 -7.97 0.38
N LEU A 39 -1.48 -8.03 1.00
CA LEU A 39 -0.39 -8.93 0.58
C LEU A 39 -0.78 -10.41 0.70
N ARG A 40 -1.54 -10.77 1.75
CA ARG A 40 -2.02 -12.14 1.96
C ARG A 40 -3.03 -12.55 0.89
N GLU A 41 -3.97 -11.67 0.56
CA GLU A 41 -4.94 -11.91 -0.52
C GLU A 41 -4.23 -12.11 -1.87
N LEU A 42 -3.25 -11.25 -2.19
CA LEU A 42 -2.44 -11.38 -3.41
C LEU A 42 -1.64 -12.68 -3.45
N HIS A 43 -1.13 -13.14 -2.30
CA HIS A 43 -0.38 -14.38 -2.19
C HIS A 43 -1.27 -15.60 -2.44
N GLU A 44 -2.43 -15.68 -1.78
CA GLU A 44 -3.41 -16.76 -1.96
C GLU A 44 -3.92 -16.82 -3.41
N ALA A 45 -4.17 -15.66 -4.04
CA ALA A 45 -4.59 -15.60 -5.44
C ALA A 45 -3.52 -16.04 -6.45
N ARG A 46 -2.23 -16.04 -6.07
CA ARG A 46 -1.11 -16.43 -6.94
C ARG A 46 -0.36 -17.65 -6.44
N GLU A 47 -0.91 -18.38 -5.48
CA GLU A 47 -0.28 -19.55 -4.87
C GLU A 47 0.10 -20.60 -5.92
N ASP A 48 -0.79 -20.87 -6.87
CA ASP A 48 -0.58 -21.88 -7.92
C ASP A 48 0.37 -21.43 -9.05
N ALA A 49 0.83 -20.18 -9.05
CA ALA A 49 1.72 -19.68 -10.10
C ALA A 49 3.14 -20.24 -9.93
N GLU A 50 3.69 -20.84 -10.99
CA GLU A 50 5.04 -21.43 -10.95
C GLU A 50 6.14 -20.40 -10.59
N SER A 51 5.93 -19.12 -10.92
CA SER A 51 6.83 -18.02 -10.50
C SER A 51 6.79 -17.70 -9.01
N ALA A 52 5.74 -18.12 -8.30
CA ALA A 52 5.60 -17.96 -6.85
C ALA A 52 6.25 -19.11 -6.06
N GLN A 53 6.57 -20.23 -6.73
CA GLN A 53 7.09 -21.46 -6.13
C GLN A 53 8.64 -21.46 -5.94
N GLY A 54 9.25 -20.29 -5.74
CA GLY A 54 10.69 -20.10 -5.67
C GLY A 54 11.23 -19.72 -4.29
N ALA A 55 12.53 -19.90 -4.06
CA ALA A 55 13.19 -19.45 -2.84
C ALA A 55 13.18 -17.91 -2.74
N VAL A 56 12.71 -17.37 -1.60
CA VAL A 56 12.68 -15.92 -1.35
C VAL A 56 14.11 -15.38 -1.31
N THR A 57 14.49 -14.57 -2.31
CA THR A 57 15.78 -13.89 -2.32
C THR A 57 15.73 -12.64 -1.45
N VAL A 58 16.22 -12.74 -0.22
CA VAL A 58 16.36 -11.57 0.67
C VAL A 58 17.67 -10.86 0.32
N ARG A 59 17.57 -9.84 -0.53
CA ARG A 59 18.68 -8.90 -0.75
C ARG A 59 18.56 -7.78 0.27
N TRP A 60 19.21 -7.96 1.41
CA TRP A 60 19.30 -6.94 2.45
C TRP A 60 19.81 -5.63 1.86
N ALA A 61 19.25 -4.52 2.33
CA ALA A 61 19.64 -3.19 1.92
C ALA A 61 20.97 -2.78 2.57
N TYR A 62 22.05 -3.48 2.23
CA TYR A 62 23.41 -3.08 2.61
C TYR A 62 23.73 -1.68 2.09
N GLU A 63 23.04 -1.24 1.02
CA GLU A 63 23.09 0.11 0.48
C GLU A 63 22.66 1.18 1.50
N ILE A 64 21.81 0.85 2.48
CA ILE A 64 21.38 1.77 3.56
C ILE A 64 22.38 1.78 4.71
N LEU A 65 23.08 0.66 4.93
CA LEU A 65 24.09 0.56 5.99
C LEU A 65 25.29 1.47 5.69
N GLY A 66 25.63 1.68 4.42
CA GLY A 66 26.71 2.59 4.00
C GLY A 66 26.55 4.03 4.53
N PRO A 67 25.46 4.74 4.20
CA PRO A 67 25.17 6.07 4.74
C PRO A 67 25.11 6.12 6.27
N ALA A 68 24.53 5.10 6.92
CA ALA A 68 24.44 5.04 8.37
C ALA A 68 25.81 4.92 9.04
N VAL A 69 26.67 4.05 8.53
CA VAL A 69 28.04 3.87 9.03
C VAL A 69 28.87 5.12 8.78
N ALA A 70 28.76 5.75 7.61
CA ALA A 70 29.44 7.00 7.30
C ALA A 70 29.05 8.12 8.29
N GLY A 71 27.76 8.29 8.57
CA GLY A 71 27.27 9.24 9.57
C GLY A 71 27.79 8.93 10.97
N ALA A 72 27.74 7.65 11.39
CA ALA A 72 28.26 7.22 12.68
C ALA A 72 29.76 7.51 12.85
N LEU A 73 30.56 7.28 11.81
CA LEU A 73 32.00 7.58 11.82
C LEU A 73 32.27 9.08 12.00
N VAL A 74 31.52 9.94 11.29
CA VAL A 74 31.63 11.40 11.46
C VAL A 74 31.29 11.80 12.90
N LEU A 75 30.22 11.24 13.48
CA LEU A 75 29.85 11.50 14.87
C LEU A 75 30.94 11.07 15.87
N VAL A 76 31.56 9.91 15.65
CA VAL A 76 32.69 9.45 16.47
C VAL A 76 33.87 10.41 16.39
N ILE A 77 34.23 10.88 15.19
CA ILE A 77 35.33 11.83 15.00
C ILE A 77 35.04 13.14 15.75
N LEU A 78 33.81 13.66 15.64
CA LEU A 78 33.41 14.88 16.35
C LEU A 78 33.47 14.71 17.88
N LEU A 79 33.04 13.56 18.41
CA LEU A 79 33.10 13.26 19.84
C LEU A 79 34.53 13.15 20.39
N VAL A 80 35.50 12.74 19.55
CA VAL A 80 36.90 12.59 19.96
C VAL A 80 37.66 13.91 19.91
N ILE A 81 37.33 14.77 18.95
CA ILE A 81 38.03 16.05 18.71
C ILE A 81 37.38 17.21 19.50
N GLY A 82 36.07 17.15 19.74
CA GLY A 82 35.26 18.20 20.38
C GLY A 82 35.25 18.16 21.89
#